data_AF-X0SVC5-F1
#
_entry.id   AF-X0SVC5-F1
#
_cell.length_a   1.000
_cell.length_b   1.000
_cell.length_c   1.000
_cell.angle_alpha   90.00
_cell.angle_beta   90.00
_cell.angle_gamma   90.00
#
_symmetry.space_group_name_H-M   'P 1'
#
loop_
_entity.id
_entity.type
_entity.pdbx_description
1 polymer ?
#
loop_
_entity_poly.entity_id
_entity_poly.type
_entity_poly.pdbx_seq_one_letter_code
_entity_poly.pdbx_strand_id
1 'polypeptide(L)'
;VAGGGSQGHRFYAVDIATGEMFWYFNANPEVDTGESWSNGKNCLRSIPGSPAILDIDADGSADRVYVGDLEGRFWKVDVSIEYLDADPWEAEVIYEDPDNYPIITKPAVWLDPGDSNAFPRMYFGTGGDDKAPDDALYSFIALIDDPTASSQEERVEWFMGDPDVLNLSEEKDAGDFAAGEKVWADPKIPRYNYTVYFSTLTGNIETVDPCESISGVGRLYGRFIKSVAGSPIGGTAFRNAGASMEHLGLEIKTRAAVTLGETERAGGVRKQEVYIQEYDSTIQKLEQPSGALLKVKSWREIIKIKK
;
A
#
# COMPACT_ATOMS: atom_id res chain seq x y z
N VAL A 1 -13.48 -20.61 -17.81
CA VAL A 1 -13.12 -21.79 -16.99
C VAL A 1 -13.86 -21.63 -15.67
N ALA A 2 -14.69 -22.59 -15.27
CA ALA A 2 -15.35 -22.55 -13.97
C ALA A 2 -14.26 -22.69 -12.88
N GLY A 3 -13.95 -21.59 -12.18
CA GLY A 3 -12.89 -21.51 -11.18
C GLY A 3 -13.34 -22.16 -9.87
N GLY A 4 -13.02 -23.44 -9.69
CA GLY A 4 -13.26 -24.18 -8.44
C GLY A 4 -12.27 -23.80 -7.33
N GLY A 5 -12.16 -22.51 -6.99
CA GLY A 5 -11.34 -22.05 -5.87
C GLY A 5 -9.82 -22.15 -6.04
N SER A 6 -9.32 -22.64 -7.19
CA SER A 6 -7.89 -22.87 -7.44
C SER A 6 -7.22 -21.83 -8.36
N GLN A 7 -7.85 -20.68 -8.60
CA GLN A 7 -7.29 -19.63 -9.46
C GLN A 7 -6.75 -18.48 -8.63
N GLY A 8 -5.62 -17.90 -9.02
CA GLY A 8 -5.03 -16.72 -8.37
C GLY A 8 -4.05 -16.99 -7.22
N HIS A 9 -3.86 -18.23 -6.78
CA HIS A 9 -2.95 -18.59 -5.67
C HIS A 9 -1.45 -18.62 -6.04
N ARG A 10 -1.09 -18.24 -7.26
CA ARG A 10 0.28 -18.30 -7.77
C ARG A 10 0.72 -16.95 -8.30
N PHE A 11 1.86 -16.49 -7.84
CA PHE A 11 2.60 -15.37 -8.42
C PHE A 11 3.70 -15.93 -9.31
N TYR A 12 3.94 -15.32 -10.46
CA TYR A 12 4.88 -15.84 -11.44
C TYR A 12 5.61 -14.71 -12.17
N ALA A 13 6.86 -14.98 -12.53
CA ALA A 13 7.64 -14.15 -13.44
C ALA A 13 7.61 -14.77 -14.84
N VAL A 14 7.53 -13.90 -15.85
CA VAL A 14 7.36 -14.28 -17.25
C VAL A 14 8.48 -13.66 -18.07
N ASP A 15 9.07 -14.45 -18.95
CA ASP A 15 10.02 -13.95 -19.93
C ASP A 15 9.30 -13.02 -20.92
N ILE A 16 9.79 -11.79 -21.05
CA ILE A 16 9.12 -10.77 -21.87
C ILE A 16 9.18 -11.07 -23.38
N ALA A 17 10.17 -11.85 -23.84
CA ALA A 17 10.35 -12.19 -25.24
C ALA A 17 9.51 -13.41 -25.65
N THR A 18 9.41 -14.43 -24.80
CA THR A 18 8.70 -15.68 -25.11
C THR A 18 7.30 -15.75 -24.53
N GLY A 19 7.03 -15.01 -23.45
CA GLY A 19 5.79 -15.13 -22.68
C GLY A 19 5.74 -16.38 -21.80
N GLU A 20 6.84 -17.12 -21.69
CA GLU A 20 6.91 -18.32 -20.86
C GLU A 20 7.18 -17.96 -19.40
N MET A 21 6.48 -18.64 -18.50
CA MET A 21 6.75 -18.54 -17.07
C MET A 21 8.08 -19.25 -16.77
N PHE A 22 9.03 -18.54 -16.17
CA PHE A 22 10.32 -19.09 -15.77
C PHE A 22 10.44 -19.25 -14.25
N TRP A 23 9.64 -18.54 -13.47
CA TRP A 23 9.65 -18.59 -12.01
C TRP A 23 8.25 -18.44 -11.43
N TYR A 24 7.99 -19.08 -10.29
CA TYR A 24 6.75 -18.88 -9.55
C TYR A 24 6.86 -19.29 -8.07
N PHE A 25 5.97 -18.74 -7.25
CA PHE A 25 5.64 -19.29 -5.93
C PHE A 25 4.12 -19.43 -5.77
N ASN A 26 3.71 -20.34 -4.88
CA ASN A 26 2.30 -20.47 -4.50
C ASN A 26 2.13 -19.87 -3.10
N ALA A 27 1.07 -19.08 -2.90
CA ALA A 27 0.67 -18.61 -1.58
C ALA A 27 0.18 -19.82 -0.76
N ASN A 28 1.07 -20.44 0.01
CA ASN A 28 0.80 -21.65 0.80
C ASN A 28 1.28 -21.41 2.25
N PRO A 29 0.66 -22.07 3.25
CA PRO A 29 -0.51 -22.96 3.17
C PRO A 29 -1.84 -22.21 2.91
N GLU A 30 -2.94 -22.90 2.67
CA GLU A 30 -4.29 -22.26 2.63
C GLU A 30 -4.80 -22.03 4.06
N VAL A 31 -5.50 -20.93 4.30
CA VAL A 31 -6.17 -20.60 5.56
C VAL A 31 -7.66 -20.49 5.31
N ASP A 32 -8.46 -21.32 5.99
CA ASP A 32 -9.92 -21.20 5.93
C ASP A 32 -10.40 -20.06 6.84
N THR A 33 -10.43 -18.85 6.28
CA THR A 33 -10.93 -17.66 6.98
C THR A 33 -12.40 -17.76 7.40
N GLY A 34 -13.16 -18.70 6.81
CA GLY A 34 -14.54 -18.98 7.24
C GLY A 34 -14.64 -19.64 8.61
N GLU A 35 -13.56 -20.29 9.09
CA GLU A 35 -13.51 -20.86 10.44
C GLU A 35 -13.13 -19.81 11.51
N SER A 36 -12.39 -18.76 11.14
CA SER A 36 -11.91 -17.73 12.06
C SER A 36 -12.83 -16.51 12.14
N TRP A 37 -13.44 -16.11 11.02
CA TRP A 37 -14.22 -14.88 10.96
C TRP A 37 -15.65 -15.03 11.47
N SER A 38 -16.12 -14.00 12.17
CA SER A 38 -17.48 -13.93 12.74
C SER A 38 -18.60 -14.09 11.71
N ASN A 39 -18.35 -13.75 10.45
CA ASN A 39 -19.32 -13.80 9.36
C ASN A 39 -19.34 -15.17 8.63
N GLY A 40 -18.45 -16.10 8.98
CA GLY A 40 -18.35 -17.44 8.39
C GLY A 40 -18.03 -17.46 6.89
N LYS A 41 -17.53 -16.36 6.31
CA LYS A 41 -17.17 -16.28 4.89
C LYS A 41 -15.69 -16.60 4.72
N ASN A 42 -15.37 -17.39 3.69
CA ASN A 42 -13.98 -17.71 3.35
C ASN A 42 -13.50 -16.93 2.12
N CYS A 43 -12.46 -16.11 2.30
CA CYS A 43 -11.66 -15.54 1.22
C CYS A 43 -10.89 -16.63 0.48
N LEU A 44 -10.95 -16.63 -0.84
CA LEU A 44 -10.25 -17.64 -1.62
C LEU A 44 -8.76 -17.30 -1.66
N ARG A 45 -7.92 -18.28 -1.36
CA ARG A 45 -6.47 -18.18 -1.48
C ARG A 45 -6.05 -17.63 -2.84
N SER A 46 -5.65 -16.36 -2.86
CA SER A 46 -5.24 -15.67 -4.08
C SER A 46 -4.43 -14.42 -3.79
N ILE A 47 -3.63 -14.01 -4.79
CA ILE A 47 -2.80 -12.81 -4.77
C ILE A 47 -3.40 -11.82 -5.79
N PRO A 48 -4.43 -11.04 -5.42
CA PRO A 48 -5.14 -10.16 -6.34
C PRO A 48 -4.43 -8.81 -6.53
N GLY A 49 -3.58 -8.42 -5.57
CA GLY A 49 -2.89 -7.13 -5.58
C GLY A 49 -1.78 -7.05 -6.62
N SER A 50 -1.54 -5.84 -7.12
CA SER A 50 -0.38 -5.60 -7.99
C SER A 50 0.91 -5.58 -7.14
N PRO A 51 2.01 -6.19 -7.61
CA PRO A 51 3.27 -6.12 -6.89
C PRO A 51 3.86 -4.70 -6.91
N ALA A 52 4.59 -4.37 -5.85
CA ALA A 52 5.56 -3.28 -5.86
C ALA A 52 6.96 -3.83 -6.13
N ILE A 53 7.73 -3.09 -6.93
CA ILE A 53 9.07 -3.46 -7.35
C ILE A 53 10.01 -2.36 -6.89
N LEU A 54 11.15 -2.73 -6.34
CA LEU A 54 12.19 -1.81 -5.90
C LEU A 54 13.55 -2.22 -6.48
N ASP A 55 14.25 -1.20 -6.97
CA ASP A 55 15.66 -1.19 -7.36
C ASP A 55 16.39 -0.42 -6.25
N ILE A 56 17.17 -1.13 -5.43
CA ILE A 56 17.82 -0.64 -4.23
C ILE A 56 19.15 0.05 -4.59
N ASP A 57 19.92 -0.54 -5.50
CA ASP A 57 21.26 -0.04 -5.87
C ASP A 57 21.27 0.91 -7.09
N ALA A 58 20.10 1.12 -7.69
CA ALA A 58 19.85 2.00 -8.82
C ALA A 58 20.59 1.60 -10.10
N ASP A 59 20.82 0.30 -10.32
CA ASP A 59 21.44 -0.23 -11.53
C ASP A 59 20.45 -0.40 -12.72
N GLY A 60 19.14 -0.25 -12.47
CA GLY A 60 18.07 -0.40 -13.45
C GLY A 60 17.40 -1.78 -13.46
N SER A 61 17.83 -2.69 -12.59
CA SER A 61 17.27 -4.01 -12.35
C SER A 61 16.39 -4.02 -11.11
N ALA A 62 15.48 -4.98 -11.00
CA ALA A 62 14.70 -5.15 -9.78
C ALA A 62 15.51 -5.95 -8.75
N ASP A 63 15.43 -5.55 -7.48
CA ASP A 63 16.04 -6.28 -6.36
C ASP A 63 14.99 -6.91 -5.45
N ARG A 64 13.84 -6.24 -5.30
CA ARG A 64 12.78 -6.67 -4.40
C ARG A 64 11.43 -6.58 -5.08
N VAL A 65 10.59 -7.57 -4.81
CA VAL A 65 9.18 -7.57 -5.15
C VAL A 65 8.36 -7.79 -3.89
N TYR A 66 7.34 -6.97 -3.68
CA TYR A 66 6.43 -7.06 -2.53
C TYR A 66 4.98 -7.18 -2.98
N VAL A 67 4.21 -8.07 -2.37
CA VAL A 67 2.80 -8.27 -2.73
C VAL A 67 1.98 -8.84 -1.57
N GLY A 68 0.75 -8.36 -1.40
CA GLY A 68 -0.21 -8.90 -0.43
C GLY A 68 -1.13 -9.96 -1.04
N ASP A 69 -1.76 -10.77 -0.19
CA ASP A 69 -2.75 -11.77 -0.58
C ASP A 69 -4.08 -11.67 0.19
N LEU A 70 -5.09 -12.44 -0.23
CA LEU A 70 -6.42 -12.46 0.39
C LEU A 70 -6.47 -13.14 1.76
N GLU A 71 -5.40 -13.80 2.19
CA GLU A 71 -5.29 -14.46 3.50
C GLU A 71 -4.43 -13.62 4.46
N GLY A 72 -4.22 -12.33 4.17
CA GLY A 72 -3.56 -11.39 5.07
C GLY A 72 -2.05 -11.53 5.16
N ARG A 73 -1.40 -12.22 4.21
CA ARG A 73 0.06 -12.31 4.15
C ARG A 73 0.64 -11.28 3.22
N PHE A 74 1.78 -10.74 3.63
CA PHE A 74 2.60 -9.84 2.85
C PHE A 74 3.92 -10.52 2.48
N TRP A 75 4.07 -10.78 1.19
CA TRP A 75 5.18 -11.53 0.62
C TRP A 75 6.28 -10.59 0.13
N LYS A 76 7.51 -11.02 0.32
CA LYS A 76 8.73 -10.48 -0.30
C LYS A 76 9.34 -11.54 -1.21
N VAL A 77 9.86 -11.13 -2.34
CA VAL A 77 10.75 -11.94 -3.18
C VAL A 77 12.04 -11.16 -3.39
N ASP A 78 13.18 -11.79 -3.08
CA ASP A 78 14.49 -11.27 -3.45
C ASP A 78 14.80 -11.67 -4.90
N VAL A 79 14.82 -10.68 -5.79
CA VAL A 79 15.06 -10.84 -7.23
C VAL A 79 16.40 -10.23 -7.66
N SER A 80 17.22 -9.76 -6.71
CA SER A 80 18.54 -9.19 -6.96
C SER A 80 19.56 -10.22 -7.45
N ILE A 81 19.30 -11.50 -7.17
CA ILE A 81 20.14 -12.61 -7.63
C ILE A 81 19.86 -12.86 -9.10
N GLU A 82 20.91 -12.82 -9.93
CA GLU A 82 20.82 -13.16 -11.35
C GLU A 82 20.20 -14.56 -11.51
N TYR A 83 19.14 -14.64 -12.32
CA TYR A 83 18.43 -15.88 -12.57
C TYR A 83 19.30 -16.81 -13.43
N LEU A 84 20.08 -17.67 -12.78
CA LEU A 84 20.97 -18.65 -13.41
C LEU A 84 20.43 -20.08 -13.17
N ASP A 85 19.52 -20.56 -14.04
CA ASP A 85 19.00 -21.94 -14.21
C ASP A 85 18.61 -22.78 -12.95
N ALA A 86 18.74 -22.27 -11.73
CA ALA A 86 18.68 -23.02 -10.47
C ALA A 86 17.60 -22.53 -9.50
N ASP A 87 16.64 -21.72 -9.96
CA ASP A 87 15.53 -21.19 -9.16
C ASP A 87 15.99 -20.43 -7.88
N PRO A 88 16.75 -19.32 -8.02
CA PRO A 88 17.38 -18.66 -6.88
C PRO A 88 16.45 -17.74 -6.07
N TRP A 89 15.25 -17.45 -6.55
CA TRP A 89 14.37 -16.49 -5.90
C TRP A 89 13.48 -17.18 -4.88
N GLU A 90 13.62 -16.79 -3.62
CA GLU A 90 12.80 -17.29 -2.53
C GLU A 90 11.72 -16.26 -2.16
N ALA A 91 10.48 -16.75 -2.03
CA ALA A 91 9.36 -15.97 -1.53
C ALA A 91 9.26 -16.16 0.00
N GLU A 92 9.27 -15.06 0.74
CA GLU A 92 9.21 -15.01 2.20
C GLU A 92 7.97 -14.23 2.63
N VAL A 93 7.22 -14.74 3.61
CA VAL A 93 6.21 -13.94 4.32
C VAL A 93 6.94 -13.07 5.34
N ILE A 94 6.87 -11.75 5.18
CA ILE A 94 7.52 -10.78 6.08
C ILE A 94 6.52 -10.08 7.01
N TYR A 95 5.22 -10.28 6.79
CA TYR A 95 4.13 -9.89 7.67
C TYR A 95 2.91 -10.78 7.42
N GLU A 96 2.18 -11.10 8.49
CA GLU A 96 0.90 -11.82 8.46
C GLU A 96 -0.06 -11.14 9.43
N ASP A 97 -1.22 -10.73 8.93
CA ASP A 97 -2.29 -10.18 9.75
C ASP A 97 -2.82 -11.28 10.69
N PRO A 98 -2.89 -11.07 12.03
CA PRO A 98 -3.28 -12.12 12.97
C PRO A 98 -4.66 -12.73 12.71
N ASP A 99 -5.57 -11.95 12.13
CA ASP A 99 -6.92 -12.38 11.77
C ASP A 99 -7.03 -12.77 10.28
N ASN A 100 -5.92 -12.78 9.54
CA ASN A 100 -5.84 -13.09 8.12
C ASN A 100 -6.64 -12.11 7.24
N TYR A 101 -6.82 -10.85 7.66
CA TYR A 101 -7.59 -9.88 6.89
C TYR A 101 -6.92 -9.56 5.53
N PRO A 102 -7.69 -9.53 4.42
CA PRO A 102 -7.13 -9.42 3.07
C PRO A 102 -6.25 -8.19 2.82
N ILE A 103 -5.12 -8.38 2.13
CA ILE A 103 -4.24 -7.30 1.66
C ILE A 103 -4.26 -7.28 0.13
N ILE A 104 -5.10 -6.43 -0.46
CA ILE A 104 -5.31 -6.40 -1.91
C ILE A 104 -4.64 -5.24 -2.64
N THR A 105 -4.19 -4.23 -1.89
CA THR A 105 -3.67 -3.00 -2.48
C THR A 105 -2.23 -3.18 -2.93
N LYS A 106 -1.83 -2.46 -3.99
CA LYS A 106 -0.41 -2.36 -4.30
C LYS A 106 0.27 -1.59 -3.16
N PRO A 107 1.25 -2.18 -2.46
CA PRO A 107 1.93 -1.47 -1.40
C PRO A 107 2.68 -0.26 -1.96
N ALA A 108 2.67 0.84 -1.20
CA ALA A 108 3.58 1.95 -1.47
C ALA A 108 4.93 1.60 -0.87
N VAL A 109 6.00 1.74 -1.66
CA VAL A 109 7.36 1.44 -1.21
C VAL A 109 8.16 2.74 -1.18
N TRP A 110 8.91 2.94 -0.11
CA TRP A 110 9.82 4.07 0.04
C TRP A 110 11.16 3.62 0.60
N LEU A 111 12.21 4.07 -0.06
CA LEU A 111 13.60 3.95 0.40
C LEU A 111 14.11 5.37 0.64
N ASP A 112 14.67 5.66 1.82
CA ASP A 112 15.13 7.01 2.15
C ASP A 112 16.32 7.39 1.26
N PRO A 113 16.18 8.35 0.32
CA PRO A 113 17.27 8.73 -0.55
C PRO A 113 18.38 9.49 0.18
N GLY A 114 18.14 9.93 1.43
CA GLY A 114 19.10 10.64 2.26
C GLY A 114 19.95 9.73 3.14
N ASP A 115 19.66 8.42 3.19
CA ASP A 115 20.36 7.46 4.02
C ASP A 115 20.78 6.24 3.18
N SER A 116 22.08 6.09 2.97
CA SER A 116 22.65 5.01 2.15
C SER A 116 22.50 3.62 2.78
N ASN A 117 22.12 3.55 4.07
CA ASN A 117 21.88 2.30 4.78
C ASN A 117 20.38 2.11 5.10
N ALA A 118 19.50 2.91 4.48
CA ALA A 118 18.07 2.78 4.72
C ALA A 118 17.57 1.41 4.26
N PHE A 119 16.71 0.80 5.07
CA PHE A 119 15.91 -0.33 4.63
C PHE A 119 14.63 0.14 3.94
N PRO A 120 14.13 -0.62 2.94
CA PRO A 120 12.84 -0.36 2.32
C PRO A 120 11.71 -0.33 3.35
N ARG A 121 10.80 0.63 3.19
CA ARG A 121 9.54 0.72 3.92
C ARG A 121 8.38 0.44 2.99
N MET A 122 7.44 -0.36 3.45
CA MET A 122 6.22 -0.72 2.74
C MET A 122 5.02 -0.22 3.53
N TYR A 123 4.05 0.34 2.83
CA TYR A 123 2.81 0.82 3.40
C TYR A 123 1.65 0.16 2.68
N PHE A 124 0.77 -0.48 3.44
CA PHE A 124 -0.37 -1.22 2.93
C PHE A 124 -1.45 -1.30 4.01
N GLY A 125 -2.69 -1.58 3.60
CA GLY A 125 -3.78 -1.77 4.54
C GLY A 125 -4.57 -3.04 4.28
N THR A 126 -5.35 -3.43 5.28
CA THR A 126 -6.09 -4.69 5.31
C THR A 126 -7.60 -4.50 5.07
N GLY A 127 -8.30 -5.61 4.88
CA GLY A 127 -9.77 -5.70 4.86
C GLY A 127 -10.42 -5.56 3.49
N GLY A 128 -9.66 -5.27 2.43
CA GLY A 128 -10.21 -5.04 1.10
C GLY A 128 -10.73 -6.30 0.40
N ASP A 129 -11.81 -6.90 0.91
CA ASP A 129 -12.61 -7.92 0.23
C ASP A 129 -14.07 -7.83 0.71
N ASP A 130 -15.02 -8.12 -0.18
CA ASP A 130 -16.46 -8.12 0.13
C ASP A 130 -16.87 -9.29 1.06
N LYS A 131 -15.97 -10.26 1.23
CA LYS A 131 -16.11 -11.36 2.19
C LYS A 131 -15.52 -11.05 3.55
N ALA A 132 -14.64 -10.05 3.68
CA ALA A 132 -14.13 -9.63 4.97
C ALA A 132 -15.28 -9.04 5.83
N PRO A 133 -15.31 -9.25 7.17
CA PRO A 133 -16.41 -8.80 8.03
C PRO A 133 -16.75 -7.31 7.93
N ASP A 134 -18.03 -6.94 8.00
CA ASP A 134 -18.45 -5.54 7.84
C ASP A 134 -18.21 -4.70 9.11
N ASP A 135 -17.82 -5.32 10.23
CA ASP A 135 -17.65 -4.72 11.55
C ASP A 135 -16.29 -5.03 12.22
N ALA A 136 -15.37 -5.70 11.51
CA ALA A 136 -14.02 -5.97 12.01
C ALA A 136 -13.17 -4.70 12.16
N LEU A 137 -12.13 -4.79 13.00
CA LEU A 137 -11.12 -3.75 13.15
C LEU A 137 -9.97 -4.06 12.20
N TYR A 138 -9.89 -3.29 11.11
CA TYR A 138 -8.83 -3.40 10.11
C TYR A 138 -7.66 -2.49 10.44
N SER A 139 -6.57 -2.67 9.69
CA SER A 139 -5.29 -2.04 9.98
C SER A 139 -4.63 -1.43 8.75
N PHE A 140 -3.72 -0.49 9.00
CA PHE A 140 -2.75 0.00 8.03
C PHE A 140 -1.36 -0.09 8.61
N ILE A 141 -0.47 -0.75 7.89
CA ILE A 141 0.83 -1.16 8.41
C ILE A 141 1.93 -0.40 7.67
N ALA A 142 2.87 0.17 8.43
CA ALA A 142 4.17 0.57 7.94
C ALA A 142 5.21 -0.47 8.36
N LEU A 143 5.72 -1.21 7.38
CA LEU A 143 6.63 -2.33 7.58
C LEU A 143 8.02 -1.99 7.03
N ILE A 144 9.07 -2.36 7.74
CA ILE A 144 10.47 -2.24 7.31
C ILE A 144 10.96 -3.62 6.87
N ASP A 145 11.55 -3.71 5.67
CA ASP A 145 12.29 -4.90 5.24
C ASP A 145 13.70 -4.92 5.86
N ASP A 146 13.75 -5.00 7.18
CA ASP A 146 14.99 -5.11 7.94
C ASP A 146 15.44 -6.58 7.99
N PRO A 147 16.58 -6.95 7.38
CA PRO A 147 17.07 -8.33 7.41
C PRO A 147 17.58 -8.77 8.79
N THR A 148 17.74 -7.85 9.73
CA THR A 148 18.17 -8.14 11.10
C THR A 148 17.00 -8.39 12.06
N ALA A 149 15.78 -8.07 11.64
CA ALA A 149 14.57 -8.33 12.42
C ALA A 149 14.28 -9.83 12.52
N SER A 150 14.05 -10.29 13.75
CA SER A 150 13.78 -11.67 14.14
C SER A 150 12.28 -11.98 14.30
N SER A 151 11.43 -10.94 14.30
CA SER A 151 9.97 -11.06 14.40
C SER A 151 9.26 -10.04 13.50
N GLN A 152 7.97 -10.25 13.22
CA GLN A 152 7.18 -9.24 12.50
C GLN A 152 7.03 -7.96 13.32
N GLU A 153 6.92 -8.07 14.64
CA GLU A 153 6.79 -6.91 15.52
C GLU A 153 8.00 -5.99 15.36
N GLU A 154 9.23 -6.53 15.26
CA GLU A 154 10.44 -5.76 15.00
C GLU A 154 10.42 -5.07 13.63
N ARG A 155 9.78 -5.69 12.62
CA ARG A 155 9.62 -5.13 11.28
C ARG A 155 8.58 -4.01 11.21
N VAL A 156 7.55 -4.00 12.06
CA VAL A 156 6.55 -2.93 12.05
C VAL A 156 7.16 -1.63 12.61
N GLU A 157 7.17 -0.56 11.82
CA GLU A 157 7.65 0.77 12.23
C GLU A 157 6.57 1.52 13.01
N TRP A 158 5.35 1.50 12.45
CA TRP A 158 4.13 2.01 13.05
C TRP A 158 2.93 1.37 12.37
N PHE A 159 1.77 1.43 13.01
CA PHE A 159 0.53 0.95 12.42
C PHE A 159 -0.63 1.86 12.78
N MET A 160 -1.74 1.68 12.09
CA MET A 160 -3.06 2.13 12.53
C MET A 160 -3.95 0.92 12.69
N GLY A 161 -4.70 0.85 13.78
CA GLY A 161 -5.57 -0.28 14.12
C GLY A 161 -5.35 -0.75 15.55
N ASP A 162 -6.15 -1.71 15.98
CA ASP A 162 -6.18 -2.13 17.38
C ASP A 162 -4.92 -2.93 17.77
N PRO A 163 -4.13 -2.46 18.77
CA PRO A 163 -2.87 -3.10 19.18
C PRO A 163 -3.07 -4.51 19.76
N ASP A 164 -4.17 -4.74 20.47
CA ASP A 164 -4.49 -6.03 21.09
C ASP A 164 -4.84 -7.06 20.01
N VAL A 165 -5.59 -6.65 18.98
CA VAL A 165 -5.91 -7.50 17.82
C VAL A 165 -4.64 -7.83 17.03
N LEU A 166 -3.78 -6.83 16.80
CA LEU A 166 -2.57 -7.01 16.00
C LEU A 166 -1.42 -7.72 16.75
N ASN A 167 -1.53 -7.86 18.08
CA ASN A 167 -0.44 -8.30 18.95
C ASN A 167 0.83 -7.45 18.75
N LEU A 168 0.67 -6.13 18.66
CA LEU A 168 1.76 -5.17 18.48
C LEU A 168 1.81 -4.18 19.64
N SER A 169 3.00 -3.68 19.96
CA SER A 169 3.17 -2.67 21.00
C SER A 169 2.38 -1.39 20.74
N GLU A 170 1.64 -0.91 21.74
CA GLU A 170 0.96 0.41 21.75
C GLU A 170 1.92 1.58 21.44
N GLU A 171 3.23 1.43 21.68
CA GLU A 171 4.21 2.49 21.35
C GLU A 171 4.33 2.76 19.84
N LYS A 172 3.92 1.80 19.02
CA LYS A 172 3.94 1.87 17.54
C LYS A 172 2.59 2.25 16.94
N ASP A 173 1.57 2.43 17.78
CA ASP A 173 0.24 2.83 17.33
C ASP A 173 0.23 4.32 16.91
N ALA A 174 -0.30 4.56 15.71
CA ALA A 174 -0.47 5.87 15.09
C ALA A 174 -1.96 6.23 14.86
N GLY A 175 -2.86 5.54 15.57
CA GLY A 175 -4.30 5.79 15.66
C GLY A 175 -5.16 4.71 15.00
N ASP A 176 -6.45 4.73 15.28
CA ASP A 176 -7.35 3.64 14.88
C ASP A 176 -8.27 3.96 13.71
N PHE A 177 -8.70 2.90 13.03
CA PHE A 177 -9.84 2.93 12.13
C PHE A 177 -11.15 2.71 12.88
N ALA A 178 -12.27 3.17 12.30
CA ALA A 178 -13.57 2.75 12.77
C ALA A 178 -13.85 1.29 12.38
N ALA A 179 -14.70 0.59 13.14
CA ALA A 179 -15.16 -0.75 12.77
C ALA A 179 -15.71 -0.79 11.33
N GLY A 180 -15.28 -1.79 10.57
CA GLY A 180 -15.67 -2.01 9.18
C GLY A 180 -14.92 -1.17 8.15
N GLU A 181 -14.00 -0.29 8.55
CA GLU A 181 -13.28 0.61 7.67
C GLU A 181 -12.10 -0.09 6.99
N LYS A 182 -12.28 -0.44 5.72
CA LYS A 182 -11.34 -1.27 4.94
C LYS A 182 -10.47 -0.42 4.03
N VAL A 183 -9.24 -0.87 3.74
CA VAL A 183 -8.35 -0.18 2.80
C VAL A 183 -8.51 -0.77 1.39
N TRP A 184 -9.18 -0.03 0.52
CA TRP A 184 -9.52 -0.48 -0.85
C TRP A 184 -8.65 0.11 -1.96
N ALA A 185 -7.91 1.18 -1.65
CA ALA A 185 -7.15 1.93 -2.64
C ALA A 185 -5.65 1.86 -2.34
N ASP A 186 -4.84 1.78 -3.40
CA ASP A 186 -3.39 1.82 -3.29
C ASP A 186 -2.92 3.06 -2.52
N PRO A 187 -2.11 2.90 -1.46
CA PRO A 187 -1.41 4.01 -0.85
C PRO A 187 -0.48 4.70 -1.86
N LYS A 188 -0.29 6.01 -1.70
CA LYS A 188 0.57 6.84 -2.55
C LYS A 188 1.48 7.71 -1.71
N ILE A 189 2.76 7.72 -2.06
CA ILE A 189 3.79 8.54 -1.42
C ILE A 189 4.25 9.59 -2.43
N PRO A 190 3.92 10.88 -2.23
CA PRO A 190 4.51 11.95 -3.00
C PRO A 190 5.98 12.07 -2.66
N ARG A 191 6.78 12.23 -3.71
CA ARG A 191 8.24 12.19 -3.62
C ARG A 191 8.85 13.26 -2.69
N TYR A 192 8.10 14.30 -2.30
CA TYR A 192 8.67 15.49 -1.66
C TYR A 192 7.94 16.03 -0.43
N ASN A 193 6.87 15.38 0.04
CA ASN A 193 6.17 15.82 1.26
C ASN A 193 6.31 14.85 2.43
N TYR A 194 6.99 13.71 2.23
CA TYR A 194 7.20 12.70 3.27
C TYR A 194 5.90 12.25 3.93
N THR A 195 4.84 12.10 3.12
CA THR A 195 3.53 11.67 3.60
C THR A 195 3.05 10.49 2.76
N VAL A 196 2.57 9.43 3.40
CA VAL A 196 1.79 8.40 2.73
C VAL A 196 0.32 8.77 2.81
N TYR A 197 -0.35 8.78 1.65
CA TYR A 197 -1.79 8.99 1.55
C TYR A 197 -2.48 7.69 1.19
N PHE A 198 -3.60 7.41 1.83
CA PHE A 198 -4.43 6.26 1.54
C PHE A 198 -5.87 6.57 1.92
N SER A 199 -6.80 5.94 1.23
CA SER A 199 -8.22 6.08 1.51
C SER A 199 -8.82 4.77 1.97
N THR A 200 -9.77 4.89 2.88
CA THR A 200 -10.53 3.77 3.43
C THR A 200 -12.01 3.96 3.14
N LEU A 201 -12.76 2.87 3.25
CA LEU A 201 -14.20 2.88 3.07
C LEU A 201 -14.83 1.72 3.83
N THR A 202 -16.01 1.98 4.41
CA THR A 202 -16.84 0.93 5.01
C THR A 202 -17.76 0.25 3.98
N GLY A 203 -18.02 -1.03 4.21
CA GLY A 203 -18.92 -1.85 3.39
C GLY A 203 -18.23 -2.57 2.24
N ASN A 204 -19.00 -2.82 1.17
CA ASN A 204 -18.64 -3.68 0.06
C ASN A 204 -18.59 -2.88 -1.24
N ILE A 205 -17.70 -3.26 -2.16
CA ILE A 205 -17.40 -2.51 -3.38
C ILE A 205 -17.34 -3.38 -4.64
N GLU A 206 -17.26 -4.71 -4.54
CA GLU A 206 -17.30 -5.62 -5.69
C GLU A 206 -18.74 -6.04 -6.04
N THR A 207 -19.61 -6.10 -5.03
CA THR A 207 -20.98 -6.62 -5.14
C THR A 207 -22.04 -5.54 -5.22
N VAL A 208 -21.65 -4.27 -5.14
CA VAL A 208 -22.60 -3.16 -5.01
C VAL A 208 -22.41 -2.14 -6.13
N ASP A 209 -23.52 -1.65 -6.69
CA ASP A 209 -23.52 -0.56 -7.65
C ASP A 209 -22.99 0.72 -6.96
N PRO A 210 -21.83 1.26 -7.39
CA PRO A 210 -21.25 2.48 -6.83
C PRO A 210 -22.14 3.72 -7.00
N CYS A 211 -23.13 3.69 -7.92
CA CYS A 211 -24.12 4.76 -8.11
C CYS A 211 -25.30 4.66 -7.14
N GLU A 212 -25.61 3.47 -6.60
CA GLU A 212 -26.79 3.25 -5.75
C GLU A 212 -26.45 3.06 -4.27
N SER A 213 -25.21 2.69 -3.94
CA SER A 213 -24.76 2.46 -2.56
C SER A 213 -23.96 3.63 -2.00
N ILE A 214 -24.67 4.68 -1.60
CA ILE A 214 -24.13 5.83 -0.85
C ILE A 214 -23.94 5.55 0.65
N SER A 215 -24.20 4.33 1.12
CA SER A 215 -24.00 3.96 2.53
C SER A 215 -22.53 3.64 2.80
N GLY A 216 -21.88 4.47 3.60
CA GLY A 216 -20.46 4.36 3.99
C GLY A 216 -19.73 5.68 3.75
N VAL A 217 -18.94 6.13 4.73
CA VAL A 217 -18.17 7.38 4.64
C VAL A 217 -16.75 7.01 4.26
N GLY A 218 -16.32 7.38 3.05
CA GLY A 218 -14.93 7.27 2.67
C GLY A 218 -14.08 8.21 3.52
N ARG A 219 -12.87 7.80 3.88
CA ARG A 219 -11.93 8.64 4.62
C ARG A 219 -10.60 8.68 3.89
N LEU A 220 -9.96 9.84 3.88
CA LEU A 220 -8.58 10.01 3.43
C LEU A 220 -7.70 10.24 4.64
N TYR A 221 -6.61 9.49 4.71
CA TYR A 221 -5.53 9.65 5.67
C TYR A 221 -4.28 10.18 4.98
N GLY A 222 -3.47 10.91 5.74
CA GLY A 222 -2.14 11.34 5.35
C GLY A 222 -1.24 11.18 6.55
N ARG A 223 -0.28 10.26 6.52
CA ARG A 223 0.64 9.97 7.63
C ARG A 223 2.07 10.28 7.26
N PHE A 224 2.81 10.90 8.17
CA PHE A 224 4.22 11.22 7.93
C PHE A 224 5.07 9.94 7.91
N ILE A 225 5.86 9.75 6.86
CA ILE A 225 6.83 8.64 6.75
C ILE A 225 8.22 9.01 7.31
N LYS A 226 8.40 10.29 7.66
CA LYS A 226 9.59 10.83 8.30
C LYS A 226 9.16 11.97 9.22
N SER A 227 9.92 12.25 10.27
CA SER A 227 9.58 13.40 11.12
C SER A 227 9.68 14.71 10.33
N VAL A 228 8.61 15.51 10.37
CA VAL A 228 8.51 16.80 9.67
C VAL A 228 8.05 17.87 10.66
N ALA A 229 8.86 18.92 10.84
CA ALA A 229 8.51 20.09 11.67
C ALA A 229 7.99 19.75 13.09
N GLY A 230 8.59 18.74 13.73
CA GLY A 230 8.22 18.28 15.07
C GLY A 230 7.06 17.29 15.11
N SER A 231 6.41 16.98 13.99
CA SER A 231 5.46 15.86 13.89
C SER A 231 6.23 14.53 13.87
N PRO A 232 5.80 13.52 14.65
CA PRO A 232 6.42 12.20 14.66
C PRO A 232 6.11 11.43 13.36
N ILE A 233 6.88 10.36 13.12
CA ILE A 233 6.56 9.36 12.10
C ILE A 233 5.22 8.70 12.47
N GLY A 234 4.42 8.34 11.47
CA GLY A 234 3.05 7.83 11.65
C GLY A 234 2.02 8.93 11.99
N GLY A 235 2.46 10.09 12.50
CA GLY A 235 1.57 11.19 12.85
C GLY A 235 0.82 11.78 11.65
N THR A 236 -0.34 12.36 11.91
CA THR A 236 -1.19 12.95 10.87
C THR A 236 -0.56 14.18 10.19
N ALA A 237 -0.67 14.23 8.87
CA ALA A 237 -0.33 15.38 8.03
C ALA A 237 -1.49 16.39 7.91
N PHE A 238 -2.71 16.03 8.33
CA PHE A 238 -3.87 16.92 8.23
C PHE A 238 -4.04 17.78 9.47
N ARG A 239 -4.39 19.04 9.24
CA ARG A 239 -4.64 20.04 10.28
C ARG A 239 -5.82 20.92 9.89
N ASN A 240 -6.62 21.31 10.88
CA ASN A 240 -7.69 22.31 10.73
C ASN A 240 -7.67 23.28 11.91
N ALA A 241 -7.66 24.58 11.60
CA ALA A 241 -7.65 25.67 12.58
C ALA A 241 -6.60 25.53 13.72
N GLY A 242 -5.47 24.87 13.44
CA GLY A 242 -4.39 24.63 14.41
C GLY A 242 -4.47 23.31 15.19
N ALA A 243 -5.54 22.55 15.04
CA ALA A 243 -5.67 21.20 15.58
C ALA A 243 -5.32 20.14 14.53
N SER A 244 -4.74 19.02 14.97
CA SER A 244 -4.54 17.82 14.15
C SER A 244 -5.90 17.22 13.76
N MET A 245 -5.99 16.70 12.54
CA MET A 245 -7.15 15.91 12.08
C MET A 245 -6.68 14.53 11.70
N GLU A 246 -7.37 13.48 12.14
CA GLU A 246 -6.97 12.10 11.80
C GLU A 246 -7.19 11.79 10.33
N HIS A 247 -8.33 12.20 9.79
CA HIS A 247 -8.72 11.99 8.40
C HIS A 247 -9.52 13.16 7.85
N LEU A 248 -9.64 13.20 6.53
CA LEU A 248 -10.64 13.99 5.82
C LEU A 248 -11.78 13.05 5.40
N GLY A 249 -13.03 13.48 5.60
CA GLY A 249 -14.18 12.76 5.04
C GLY A 249 -14.23 12.95 3.52
N LEU A 250 -14.51 11.88 2.79
CA LEU A 250 -14.74 11.90 1.35
C LEU A 250 -16.25 11.98 1.08
N GLU A 251 -16.63 12.71 0.03
CA GLU A 251 -18.04 12.87 -0.33
C GLU A 251 -18.63 11.60 -0.95
N ILE A 252 -17.79 10.68 -1.42
CA ILE A 252 -18.19 9.43 -2.07
C ILE A 252 -17.23 8.25 -1.83
N LYS A 253 -17.64 7.06 -2.27
CA LYS A 253 -16.84 5.82 -2.29
C LYS A 253 -15.78 5.88 -3.41
N THR A 254 -14.50 5.91 -3.08
CA THR A 254 -13.42 5.93 -4.10
C THR A 254 -12.52 4.70 -3.99
N ARG A 255 -12.41 3.91 -5.08
CA ARG A 255 -11.24 3.02 -5.31
C ARG A 255 -10.04 3.76 -5.89
N ALA A 256 -10.27 4.97 -6.41
CA ALA A 256 -9.31 5.68 -7.23
C ALA A 256 -8.31 6.45 -6.36
N ALA A 257 -7.05 6.26 -6.76
CA ALA A 257 -5.87 6.78 -6.12
C ALA A 257 -5.88 8.31 -6.03
N VAL A 258 -5.42 8.78 -4.88
CA VAL A 258 -4.79 10.10 -4.75
C VAL A 258 -3.82 10.30 -5.91
N THR A 259 -4.16 11.19 -6.84
CA THR A 259 -3.30 11.58 -7.95
C THR A 259 -2.52 12.81 -7.56
N LEU A 260 -1.22 12.82 -7.83
CA LEU A 260 -0.34 13.88 -7.35
C LEU A 260 -0.01 14.82 -8.51
N GLY A 261 -0.31 16.10 -8.33
CA GLY A 261 0.05 17.17 -9.23
C GLY A 261 1.52 17.57 -9.13
N GLU A 262 1.92 18.48 -10.01
CA GLU A 262 3.26 19.07 -10.00
C GLU A 262 3.45 19.99 -8.80
N THR A 263 4.71 20.23 -8.43
CA THR A 263 5.05 21.16 -7.36
C THR A 263 5.04 22.59 -7.91
N GLU A 264 4.22 23.45 -7.34
CA GLU A 264 4.13 24.86 -7.70
C GLU A 264 4.65 25.76 -6.57
N ARG A 265 5.08 26.99 -6.91
CA ARG A 265 5.37 28.03 -5.92
C ARG A 265 4.19 28.99 -5.83
N ALA A 266 3.52 29.00 -4.68
CA ALA A 266 2.45 29.96 -4.39
C ALA A 266 2.74 30.65 -3.05
N GLY A 267 2.75 31.99 -3.03
CA GLY A 267 2.98 32.77 -1.82
C GLY A 267 4.33 32.56 -1.14
N GLY A 268 5.38 32.18 -1.89
CA GLY A 268 6.73 31.93 -1.35
C GLY A 268 6.94 30.53 -0.76
N VAL A 269 5.89 29.71 -0.67
CA VAL A 269 5.95 28.31 -0.22
C VAL A 269 5.81 27.38 -1.43
N ARG A 270 6.60 26.30 -1.46
CA ARG A 270 6.40 25.22 -2.44
C ARG A 270 5.22 24.37 -2.00
N LYS A 271 4.27 24.16 -2.90
CA LYS A 271 3.08 23.33 -2.66
C LYS A 271 3.00 22.23 -3.71
N GLN A 272 2.51 21.07 -3.32
CA GLN A 272 2.14 19.99 -4.23
C GLN A 272 0.64 19.78 -4.16
N GLU A 273 0.03 19.63 -5.34
CA GLU A 273 -1.40 19.36 -5.44
C GLU A 273 -1.64 17.86 -5.25
N VAL A 274 -2.65 17.55 -4.46
CA VAL A 274 -3.12 16.21 -4.17
C VAL A 274 -4.56 16.17 -4.66
N TYR A 275 -4.77 15.51 -5.79
CA TYR A 275 -6.07 15.33 -6.41
C TYR A 275 -6.68 14.03 -5.91
N ILE A 276 -7.94 14.10 -5.52
CA ILE A 276 -8.74 12.92 -5.18
C ILE A 276 -9.73 12.79 -6.32
N GLN A 277 -9.64 11.70 -7.07
CA GLN A 277 -10.57 11.45 -8.17
C GLN A 277 -11.83 10.81 -7.61
N GLU A 278 -12.95 11.49 -7.80
CA GLU A 278 -14.26 10.98 -7.44
C GLU A 278 -14.89 10.19 -8.59
N TYR A 279 -15.78 9.25 -8.25
CA TYR A 279 -16.55 8.40 -9.15
C TYR A 279 -17.47 9.21 -10.08
N ASP A 280 -17.95 10.37 -9.63
CA ASP A 280 -18.75 11.29 -10.47
C ASP A 280 -17.89 12.21 -11.37
N SER A 281 -16.57 11.98 -11.41
CA SER A 281 -15.59 12.78 -12.13
C SER A 281 -15.37 14.20 -11.56
N THR A 282 -15.86 14.51 -10.37
CA THR A 282 -15.40 15.69 -9.64
C THR A 282 -13.97 15.46 -9.14
N ILE A 283 -13.18 16.54 -9.13
CA ILE A 283 -11.78 16.52 -8.70
C ILE A 283 -11.70 17.40 -7.47
N GLN A 284 -11.54 16.80 -6.29
CA GLN A 284 -11.15 17.56 -5.12
C GLN A 284 -9.64 17.83 -5.16
N LYS A 285 -9.26 19.09 -4.95
CA LYS A 285 -7.88 19.56 -4.97
C LYS A 285 -7.48 19.99 -3.57
N LEU A 286 -6.49 19.30 -3.01
CA LEU A 286 -5.81 19.71 -1.79
C LEU A 286 -4.41 20.24 -2.13
N GLU A 287 -4.01 21.35 -1.50
CA GLU A 287 -2.65 21.87 -1.63
C GLU A 287 -1.85 21.60 -0.35
N GLN A 288 -0.71 20.93 -0.48
CA GLN A 288 0.15 20.58 0.66
C GLN A 288 1.55 21.20 0.50
N PRO A 289 2.16 21.76 1.55
CA PRO A 289 3.56 22.19 1.49
C PRO A 289 4.49 21.04 1.08
N SER A 290 5.53 21.34 0.30
CA SER A 290 6.50 20.34 -0.18
C SER A 290 7.94 20.83 -0.07
N GLY A 291 8.87 19.89 0.06
CA GLY A 291 10.31 20.15 0.19
C GLY A 291 10.95 20.76 -1.05
N ALA A 292 12.08 21.44 -0.85
CA ALA A 292 12.86 22.07 -1.91
C ALA A 292 13.84 21.08 -2.57
N LEU A 293 13.36 20.20 -3.46
CA LEU A 293 14.22 19.40 -4.34
C LEU A 293 13.83 19.61 -5.81
N LEU A 294 14.82 19.75 -6.70
CA LEU A 294 14.63 19.91 -8.14
C LEU A 294 15.01 18.59 -8.81
N LYS A 295 14.16 18.05 -9.70
CA LYS A 295 14.56 16.92 -10.54
C LYS A 295 13.94 17.01 -11.93
N VAL A 296 14.77 16.84 -12.95
CA VAL A 296 14.34 16.63 -14.34
C VAL A 296 13.72 15.24 -14.42
N LYS A 297 12.41 15.15 -14.70
CA LYS A 297 11.65 13.89 -14.78
C LYS A 297 12.02 13.05 -16.00
N SER A 298 12.41 13.69 -17.10
CA SER A 298 12.98 13.06 -18.29
C SER A 298 13.68 14.13 -19.14
N TRP A 299 14.71 13.73 -19.90
CA TRP A 299 15.18 14.48 -21.06
C TRP A 299 15.06 13.56 -22.28
N ARG A 300 14.56 14.10 -23.40
CA ARG A 300 14.47 13.38 -24.67
C ARG A 300 15.55 13.91 -25.59
N GLU A 301 16.51 13.09 -25.97
CA GLU A 301 17.39 13.40 -27.10
C GLU A 301 16.61 13.23 -28.40
N ILE A 302 16.57 14.29 -29.22
CA ILE A 302 16.01 14.24 -30.57
C ILE A 302 17.18 13.98 -31.53
N ILE A 303 17.39 12.72 -31.89
CA ILE A 303 18.37 12.36 -32.92
C ILE A 303 17.75 12.65 -34.29
N LYS A 304 18.24 13.67 -34.97
CA LYS A 304 17.85 14.00 -36.34
C LYS A 304 18.58 13.08 -37.31
N ILE A 305 17.93 12.00 -37.76
CA ILE A 305 18.46 11.16 -38.83
C ILE A 305 18.51 11.98 -40.11
N LYS A 306 19.71 12.36 -40.56
CA LYS A 306 19.90 12.85 -41.93
C LYS A 306 19.95 11.63 -42.86
N LYS A 307 19.00 11.57 -43.80
CA LYS A 307 19.07 10.64 -44.94
C LYS A 307 20.22 11.03 -45.86
#